data_AF-A0A9P6L2G2-F1
#
_entry.id   AF-A0A9P6L2G2-F1
#
_cell.length_a   1.000
_cell.length_b   1.000
_cell.length_c   1.000
_cell.angle_alpha   90.00
_cell.angle_beta   90.00
_cell.angle_gamma   90.00
#
_symmetry.space_group_name_H-M   'P 1'
#
loop_
_entity.id
_entity.type
_entity.pdbx_description
1 polymer ?
#
loop_
_entity_poly.entity_id
_entity_poly.type
_entity_poly.pdbx_seq_one_letter_code
_entity_poly.pdbx_strand_id
1 'polypeptide(L)'
;MKDEGIKNVKVSYDIACRWSIKLFQRIQSYSDELQIPEDKFSLEYFIPKFHLPVHRPSCHTRYSFNYRPGVGRTHGENIESGWAHTNPAAISTREMGAGAQHSALDGHWGGWNWRKIVGFGKCLHVT
;
A
#
# COMPACT_ATOMS: atom_id res chain seq x y z
N MET A 1 6.85 11.40 23.75
CA MET A 1 5.62 11.48 22.94
C MET A 1 4.58 10.67 23.65
N LYS A 2 3.41 11.24 23.98
CA LYS A 2 2.31 10.48 24.56
C LYS A 2 1.81 9.49 23.50
N ASP A 3 1.52 8.25 23.91
CA ASP A 3 0.86 7.23 23.09
C ASP A 3 -0.57 7.65 22.74
N GLU A 4 -0.72 8.70 21.93
CA GLU A 4 -1.98 8.97 21.25
C GLU A 4 -2.10 7.92 20.15
N GLY A 5 -2.80 6.83 20.45
CA GLY A 5 -3.03 5.72 19.51
C GLY A 5 -3.52 6.22 18.15
N ILE A 6 -3.17 5.47 17.09
CA ILE A 6 -3.48 5.82 15.70
C ILE A 6 -5.00 5.97 15.53
N LYS A 7 -5.48 7.20 15.29
CA LYS A 7 -6.92 7.51 15.15
C LYS A 7 -7.44 7.36 13.71
N ASN A 8 -6.58 7.52 12.71
CA ASN A 8 -6.96 7.54 11.29
C ASN A 8 -6.05 6.62 10.50
N VAL A 9 -6.65 5.66 9.79
CA VAL A 9 -5.93 4.69 8.94
C VAL A 9 -6.45 4.82 7.52
N LYS A 10 -5.55 5.08 6.58
CA LYS A 10 -5.83 5.18 5.15
C LYS A 10 -5.44 3.86 4.49
N VAL A 11 -6.38 3.21 3.83
CA VAL A 11 -6.19 1.90 3.17
C VAL A 11 -6.36 2.05 1.67
N SER A 12 -5.35 1.64 0.91
CA SER A 12 -5.36 1.61 -0.55
C SER A 12 -5.51 0.17 -1.02
N TYR A 13 -6.49 -0.11 -1.87
CA TYR A 13 -6.63 -1.42 -2.51
C TYR A 13 -7.43 -1.31 -3.81
N ASP A 14 -7.05 -2.06 -4.84
CA ASP A 14 -7.60 -1.92 -6.19
C ASP A 14 -9.11 -2.10 -6.19
N ILE A 15 -9.60 -3.10 -5.46
CA ILE A 15 -11.02 -3.37 -5.34
C ILE A 15 -11.61 -2.83 -4.04
N ALA A 16 -11.04 -1.78 -3.45
CA ALA A 16 -11.51 -1.21 -2.18
C ALA A 16 -13.02 -0.92 -2.18
N CYS A 17 -13.60 -0.52 -3.33
CA CYS A 17 -15.04 -0.27 -3.43
C CYS A 17 -15.93 -1.50 -3.21
N ARG A 18 -15.39 -2.71 -3.38
CA ARG A 18 -16.07 -3.97 -3.09
C ARG A 18 -15.55 -4.59 -1.79
N TRP A 19 -14.24 -4.59 -1.62
CA TRP A 19 -13.57 -5.17 -0.46
C TRP A 19 -13.97 -4.45 0.84
N SER A 20 -14.09 -3.13 0.88
CA SER A 20 -14.44 -2.44 2.13
C SER A 20 -15.86 -2.74 2.62
N ILE A 21 -16.75 -3.18 1.72
CA ILE A 21 -18.14 -3.48 2.04
C ILE A 21 -18.16 -4.68 2.99
N LYS A 22 -18.86 -4.56 4.13
CA LYS A 22 -18.98 -5.63 5.15
C LYS A 22 -17.63 -6.09 5.73
N LEU A 23 -16.59 -5.25 5.70
CA LEU A 23 -15.27 -5.60 6.24
C LEU A 23 -15.35 -6.08 7.69
N PHE A 24 -15.97 -5.29 8.58
CA PHE A 24 -16.07 -5.64 10.00
C PHE A 24 -16.91 -6.89 10.26
N GLN A 25 -17.97 -7.13 9.46
CA GLN A 25 -18.73 -8.38 9.52
C GLN A 25 -17.86 -9.60 9.19
N ARG A 26 -16.93 -9.48 8.23
CA ARG A 26 -15.99 -10.56 7.92
C ARG A 26 -14.92 -10.72 9.00
N ILE A 27 -14.44 -9.62 9.57
CA ILE A 27 -13.45 -9.65 10.66
C ILE A 27 -14.00 -10.43 11.87
N GLN A 28 -15.29 -10.32 12.17
CA GLN A 28 -15.95 -11.08 13.24
C GLN A 28 -15.92 -12.62 13.04
N SER A 29 -15.62 -13.10 11.83
CA SER A 29 -15.46 -14.54 11.57
C SER A 29 -14.06 -15.08 11.87
N TYR A 30 -13.11 -14.21 12.20
CA TYR A 30 -11.74 -14.60 12.56
C TYR A 30 -11.63 -14.91 14.05
N SER A 31 -10.54 -15.57 14.43
CA SER A 31 -10.21 -15.81 15.84
C SER A 31 -10.07 -14.48 16.58
N ASP A 32 -10.31 -14.49 17.89
CA ASP A 32 -10.38 -13.28 18.71
C ASP A 32 -9.09 -12.44 18.63
N GLU A 33 -7.95 -13.06 18.39
CA GLU A 33 -6.66 -12.37 18.23
C GLU A 33 -6.54 -11.57 16.93
N LEU A 34 -7.35 -11.89 15.92
CA LEU A 34 -7.39 -11.23 14.61
C LEU A 34 -8.58 -10.28 14.47
N GLN A 35 -9.49 -10.26 15.44
CA GLN A 35 -10.59 -9.32 15.45
C GLN A 35 -10.09 -7.93 15.82
N ILE A 36 -10.42 -6.94 14.98
CA ILE A 36 -10.02 -5.55 15.20
C ILE A 36 -11.26 -4.70 15.51
N PRO A 37 -11.28 -3.97 16.64
CA PRO A 37 -12.43 -3.15 17.01
C PRO A 37 -12.68 -2.01 16.02
N GLU A 38 -13.92 -1.90 15.56
CA GLU A 38 -14.35 -0.88 14.58
C GLU A 38 -14.29 0.55 15.15
N ASP A 39 -14.41 0.69 16.46
CA ASP A 39 -14.44 1.97 17.18
C ASP A 39 -13.05 2.56 17.49
N LYS A 40 -11.98 1.79 17.33
CA LYS A 40 -10.62 2.22 17.68
C LYS A 40 -9.98 3.18 16.67
N PHE A 41 -10.41 3.14 15.40
CA PHE A 41 -9.81 3.95 14.35
C PHE A 41 -10.81 4.25 13.22
N SER A 42 -10.66 5.40 12.59
CA SER A 42 -11.37 5.74 11.35
C SER A 42 -10.65 5.11 10.16
N LEU A 43 -11.36 4.31 9.37
CA LEU A 43 -10.86 3.76 8.11
C LEU A 43 -11.34 4.60 6.92
N GLU A 44 -10.39 5.07 6.11
CA GLU A 44 -10.66 5.64 4.80
C GLU A 44 -10.07 4.77 3.71
N TYR A 45 -10.85 4.51 2.68
CA TYR A 45 -10.49 3.60 1.60
C TYR A 45 -10.21 4.35 0.31
N PHE A 46 -9.21 3.89 -0.40
CA PHE A 46 -8.74 4.46 -1.67
C PHE A 46 -8.56 3.37 -2.70
N ILE A 47 -8.73 3.74 -3.96
CA ILE A 47 -8.36 2.92 -5.11
C ILE A 47 -7.16 3.60 -5.76
N PRO A 48 -6.06 2.87 -6.02
CA PRO A 48 -4.92 3.38 -6.77
C PRO A 48 -5.33 4.08 -8.08
N LYS A 49 -4.61 5.15 -8.45
CA LYS A 49 -5.03 6.08 -9.51
C LYS A 49 -5.11 5.47 -10.91
N PHE A 50 -4.28 4.49 -11.21
CA PHE A 50 -4.28 3.73 -12.47
C PHE A 50 -5.49 2.81 -12.55
N HIS A 51 -5.88 2.20 -11.42
CA HIS A 51 -7.05 1.32 -11.35
C HIS A 51 -8.37 2.11 -11.28
N LEU A 52 -8.40 3.28 -10.66
CA LEU A 52 -9.62 4.05 -10.42
C LEU A 52 -10.53 4.23 -11.67
N PRO A 53 -10.03 4.54 -12.88
CA PRO A 53 -10.86 4.75 -14.08
C PRO A 53 -11.66 3.51 -14.55
N VAL A 54 -11.26 2.30 -14.15
CA VAL A 54 -11.99 1.07 -14.54
C VAL A 54 -13.15 0.75 -13.59
N HIS A 55 -13.32 1.53 -12.52
CA HIS A 55 -14.47 1.41 -11.62
C HIS A 55 -15.67 2.21 -12.11
N ARG A 56 -16.83 1.99 -11.46
CA ARG A 56 -18.04 2.78 -11.73
C ARG A 56 -17.82 4.28 -11.44
N PRO A 57 -18.53 5.20 -12.12
CA PRO A 57 -18.34 6.64 -11.94
C PRO A 57 -18.45 7.14 -10.50
N SER A 58 -19.31 6.53 -9.67
CA SER A 58 -19.45 6.90 -8.25
C SER A 58 -18.20 6.59 -7.41
N CYS A 59 -17.29 5.74 -7.89
CA CYS A 59 -16.02 5.48 -7.23
C CYS A 59 -14.99 6.60 -7.48
N HIS A 60 -15.05 7.28 -8.62
CA HIS A 60 -14.02 8.25 -9.05
C HIS A 60 -13.88 9.44 -8.11
N THR A 61 -14.93 9.77 -7.36
CA THR A 61 -14.88 10.79 -6.29
C THR A 61 -14.66 10.15 -4.93
N ARG A 62 -15.43 9.09 -4.62
CA ARG A 62 -15.46 8.47 -3.28
C ARG A 62 -14.11 7.88 -2.83
N TYR A 63 -13.38 7.24 -3.75
CA TYR A 63 -12.14 6.51 -3.46
C TYR A 63 -10.88 7.19 -4.02
N SER A 64 -11.01 8.41 -4.53
CA SER A 64 -9.87 9.13 -5.11
C SER A 64 -9.03 9.80 -4.03
N PHE A 65 -7.71 9.59 -4.13
CA PHE A 65 -6.72 10.29 -3.33
C PHE A 65 -6.79 11.82 -3.49
N ASN A 66 -7.27 12.32 -4.64
CA ASN A 66 -7.28 13.76 -4.92
C ASN A 66 -8.33 14.53 -4.10
N TYR A 67 -9.32 13.85 -3.52
CA TYR A 67 -10.44 14.49 -2.82
C TYR A 67 -10.42 14.26 -1.30
N ARG A 68 -9.31 13.74 -0.74
CA ARG A 68 -9.19 13.46 0.69
C ARG A 68 -7.94 14.10 1.29
N PRO A 69 -8.03 14.71 2.48
CA PRO A 69 -6.89 15.25 3.18
C PRO A 69 -6.00 14.15 3.78
N GLY A 70 -4.72 14.47 3.97
CA GLY A 70 -3.77 13.62 4.71
C GLY A 70 -3.12 12.51 3.88
N VAL A 71 -3.29 12.49 2.56
CA VAL A 71 -2.67 11.47 1.68
C VAL A 71 -1.55 12.04 0.78
N GLY A 72 -1.31 13.34 0.80
CA GLY A 72 -0.29 14.00 -0.04
C GLY A 72 -0.48 13.74 -1.54
N ARG A 73 0.60 13.80 -2.32
CA ARG A 73 0.59 13.45 -3.76
C ARG A 73 0.79 11.95 -3.99
N THR A 74 0.06 11.13 -3.24
CA THR A 74 0.10 9.67 -3.38
C THR A 74 -0.69 9.23 -4.61
N HIS A 75 -0.21 8.18 -5.29
CA HIS A 75 -0.89 7.55 -6.41
C HIS A 75 -1.34 6.10 -6.14
N GLY A 76 -0.71 5.41 -5.18
CA GLY A 76 -1.12 4.07 -4.73
C GLY A 76 -0.58 2.89 -5.55
N GLU A 77 0.04 3.12 -6.71
CA GLU A 77 0.48 2.05 -7.65
C GLU A 77 1.88 1.50 -7.37
N ASN A 78 2.62 2.08 -6.42
CA ASN A 78 4.03 1.73 -6.24
C ASN A 78 4.26 0.25 -5.90
N ILE A 79 3.23 -0.43 -5.38
CA ILE A 79 3.26 -1.86 -5.10
C ILE A 79 3.35 -2.69 -6.39
N GLU A 80 2.69 -2.26 -7.47
CA GLU A 80 2.65 -2.96 -8.75
C GLU A 80 3.73 -2.46 -9.72
N SER A 81 3.94 -1.15 -9.79
CA SER A 81 4.98 -0.58 -10.65
C SER A 81 6.39 -1.02 -10.22
N GLY A 82 6.56 -1.41 -8.96
CA GLY A 82 7.80 -2.01 -8.45
C GLY A 82 8.12 -3.39 -9.03
N TRP A 83 7.12 -4.11 -9.57
CA TRP A 83 7.31 -5.45 -10.13
C TRP A 83 8.26 -5.47 -11.32
N ALA A 84 8.31 -4.40 -12.12
CA ALA A 84 9.31 -4.27 -13.18
C ALA A 84 10.75 -4.45 -12.66
N HIS A 85 11.01 -4.05 -11.42
CA HIS A 85 12.30 -4.22 -10.78
C HIS A 85 12.45 -5.55 -10.05
N THR A 86 11.40 -6.05 -9.38
CA THR A 86 11.49 -7.25 -8.53
C THR A 86 11.24 -8.55 -9.27
N ASN A 87 10.50 -8.56 -10.38
CA ASN A 87 10.19 -9.78 -11.13
C ASN A 87 11.44 -10.53 -11.62
N PRO A 88 12.49 -9.87 -12.14
CA PRO A 88 13.72 -10.56 -12.51
C PRO A 88 14.40 -11.26 -11.32
N ALA A 89 14.25 -10.73 -10.10
CA ALA A 89 14.85 -11.33 -8.90
C ALA A 89 14.29 -12.72 -8.63
N ALA A 90 13.00 -12.94 -8.90
CA ALA A 90 12.33 -14.23 -8.67
C ALA A 90 13.01 -15.39 -9.42
N ILE A 91 13.44 -15.17 -10.66
CA ILE A 91 14.15 -16.20 -11.44
C ILE A 91 15.59 -16.36 -10.93
N SER A 92 16.29 -15.27 -10.61
CA SER A 92 17.67 -15.36 -10.12
C SER A 92 17.81 -16.01 -8.75
N THR A 93 16.77 -15.94 -7.90
CA THR A 93 16.80 -16.50 -6.54
C THR A 93 16.10 -17.85 -6.42
N ARG A 94 15.65 -18.45 -7.52
CA ARG A 94 14.82 -19.66 -7.49
C ARG A 94 15.54 -20.89 -6.95
N GLU A 95 16.80 -21.07 -7.34
CA GLU A 95 17.62 -22.23 -6.97
C GLU A 95 18.46 -21.99 -5.69
N MET A 96 18.32 -20.82 -5.06
CA MET A 96 19.03 -20.49 -3.83
C MET A 96 18.40 -21.21 -2.63
N GLY A 97 19.23 -21.65 -1.67
CA GLY A 97 18.73 -22.13 -0.38
C GLY A 97 17.98 -21.04 0.38
N ALA A 98 17.04 -21.39 1.25
CA ALA A 98 16.10 -20.45 1.88
C ALA A 98 16.77 -19.21 2.52
N GLY A 99 17.87 -19.39 3.26
CA GLY A 99 18.60 -18.27 3.88
C GLY A 99 19.30 -17.36 2.86
N ALA A 100 19.87 -17.95 1.80
CA ALA A 100 20.50 -17.20 0.71
C ALA A 100 19.45 -16.46 -0.13
N GLN A 101 18.32 -17.11 -0.43
CA GLN A 101 17.19 -16.50 -1.13
C GLN A 101 16.66 -15.29 -0.35
N HIS A 102 16.41 -15.45 0.96
CA HIS A 102 15.92 -14.36 1.79
C HIS A 102 16.89 -13.17 1.80
N SER A 103 18.18 -13.42 2.02
CA SER A 103 19.20 -12.37 2.03
C SER A 103 19.33 -11.68 0.67
N ALA A 104 19.24 -12.41 -0.43
CA ALA A 104 19.29 -11.86 -1.78
C ALA A 104 18.08 -10.95 -2.07
N LEU A 105 16.87 -11.40 -1.73
CA LEU A 105 15.65 -10.61 -1.90
C LEU A 105 15.67 -9.33 -1.05
N ASP A 106 16.12 -9.44 0.21
CA ASP A 106 16.26 -8.27 1.09
C ASP A 106 17.26 -7.25 0.54
N GLY A 107 18.39 -7.72 -0.02
CA GLY A 107 19.34 -6.88 -0.73
C GLY A 107 18.74 -6.16 -1.96
N HIS A 108 17.91 -6.85 -2.75
CA HIS A 108 17.20 -6.23 -3.88
C HIS A 108 16.24 -5.13 -3.42
N TRP A 109 15.42 -5.38 -2.40
CA TRP A 109 14.49 -4.38 -1.88
C TRP A 109 15.20 -3.21 -1.19
N GLY A 110 16.26 -3.49 -0.42
CA GLY A 110 17.12 -2.48 0.18
C GLY A 110 17.76 -1.56 -0.87
N GLY A 111 18.33 -2.15 -1.93
CA GLY A 111 18.88 -1.40 -3.06
C GLY A 111 17.83 -0.58 -3.83
N TRP A 112 16.60 -1.08 -3.96
CA TRP A 112 15.49 -0.31 -4.54
C TRP A 112 15.08 0.88 -3.68
N ASN A 113 14.96 0.68 -2.38
CA ASN A 113 14.63 1.74 -1.43
C ASN A 113 15.73 2.83 -1.41
N TRP A 114 17.00 2.43 -1.39
CA TRP A 114 18.13 3.35 -1.50
C TRP A 114 18.05 4.23 -2.75
N ARG A 115 17.80 3.62 -3.93
CA ARG A 115 17.66 4.36 -5.19
C ARG A 115 16.52 5.38 -5.17
N LYS A 116 15.40 5.07 -4.52
CA LYS A 116 14.30 6.04 -4.33
C LYS A 116 14.74 7.20 -3.44
N ILE A 117 15.41 6.92 -2.32
CA ILE A 117 15.86 7.93 -1.36
C ILE A 117 16.83 8.91 -2.02
N VAL A 118 17.87 8.42 -2.70
CA VAL A 118 18.83 9.30 -3.40
C VAL A 118 18.20 10.00 -4.61
N GLY A 119 17.17 9.39 -5.21
CA GLY A 119 16.38 9.99 -6.28
C GLY A 119 15.54 11.18 -5.83
N PHE A 120 15.02 11.18 -4.59
CA PHE A 120 14.21 12.28 -4.07
C PHE A 120 14.96 13.62 -4.05
N GLY A 121 16.27 13.61 -3.80
CA GLY A 121 17.09 14.83 -3.83
C GLY A 121 17.05 15.56 -5.17
N LYS A 122 16.89 14.85 -6.30
CA LYS A 122 16.79 15.46 -7.63
C LYS A 122 15.44 16.11 -7.89
N CYS A 123 14.38 15.66 -7.23
CA CYS A 123 13.02 16.18 -7.40
C CYS A 123 12.67 17.34 -6.44
N LEU A 124 13.57 17.68 -5.51
CA LEU A 124 13.38 18.74 -4.51
C LEU A 124 13.90 20.12 -4.96
N HIS A 125 14.63 20.19 -6.09
CA HIS A 125 14.93 21.45 -6.76
C HIS A 125 13.86 21.76 -7.82
N VAL A 126 12.72 22.24 -7.34
CA VAL A 126 11.80 23.01 -8.18
C VAL A 126 12.20 24.48 -7.97
N THR A 127 13.04 25.01 -8.84
CA THR A 127 13.18 26.46 -9.06
C THR A 127 12.06 26.97 -9.93
#